data_AF-A0A7J7G757-F1
#
_entry.id   AF-A0A7J7G757-F1
#
_cell.length_a   1.000
_cell.length_b   1.000
_cell.length_c   1.000
_cell.angle_alpha   90.00
_cell.angle_beta   90.00
_cell.angle_gamma   90.00
#
_symmetry.space_group_name_H-M   'P 1'
#
loop_
_entity.id
_entity.type
_entity.pdbx_description
1 polymer ?
#
loop_
_entity_poly.entity_id
_entity_poly.type
_entity_poly.pdbx_seq_one_letter_code
_entity_poly.pdbx_strand_id
1 'polypeptide(L)'
;MERFMPLYDERVELAPRDVVARSIDDQLKKCNEKYVLLDISHNPREKILSLFPNIASECLKYGLDITRQPIPVVLATHYMY
;
A
#
# COMPACT_ATOMS: atom_id res chain seq x y z
N MET A 1 -7.26 -8.25 6.28
CA MET A 1 -7.74 -7.32 5.25
C MET A 1 -7.87 -8.06 3.93
N GLU A 2 -8.99 -7.90 3.24
CA GLU A 2 -9.20 -8.40 1.89
C GLU A 2 -8.99 -7.27 0.86
N ARG A 3 -8.74 -7.65 -0.40
CA ARG A 3 -8.49 -6.70 -1.49
C ARG A 3 -9.79 -5.94 -1.80
N PHE A 4 -9.85 -4.67 -1.41
CA PHE A 4 -11.07 -3.86 -1.47
C PHE A 4 -11.19 -3.00 -2.74
N MET A 5 -10.07 -2.65 -3.37
CA MET A 5 -10.03 -1.80 -4.58
C MET A 5 -10.94 -2.28 -5.73
N PRO A 6 -11.12 -3.59 -6.00
CA PRO A 6 -12.03 -4.05 -7.06
C PRO A 6 -13.50 -3.67 -6.84
N LEU A 7 -13.88 -3.34 -5.60
CA LEU A 7 -15.23 -2.89 -5.26
C LEU A 7 -15.46 -1.39 -5.57
N TYR A 8 -14.38 -0.63 -5.74
CA TYR A 8 -14.45 0.83 -5.95
C TYR A 8 -14.21 1.22 -7.42
N ASP A 9 -13.28 0.56 -8.10
CA ASP A 9 -12.92 0.88 -9.49
C ASP A 9 -12.41 -0.37 -10.23
N GLU A 10 -12.81 -0.55 -11.48
CA GLU A 10 -12.35 -1.67 -12.34
C GLU A 10 -10.84 -1.63 -12.61
N ARG A 11 -10.21 -0.45 -12.52
CA ARG A 11 -8.77 -0.24 -12.68
C ARG A 11 -7.99 -0.60 -11.41
N VAL A 12 -8.68 -0.88 -10.31
CA VAL A 12 -8.11 -1.37 -9.05
C VAL A 12 -6.96 -0.46 -8.56
N GLU A 13 -5.77 -0.99 -8.24
CA GLU A 13 -4.63 -0.20 -7.74
C GLU A 13 -4.02 0.75 -8.79
N LEU A 14 -4.45 0.65 -10.06
CA LEU A 14 -4.04 1.53 -11.15
C LEU A 14 -5.03 2.69 -11.39
N ALA A 15 -6.07 2.82 -10.55
CA ALA A 15 -6.97 3.95 -10.59
C ALA A 15 -6.25 5.28 -10.24
N PRO A 16 -6.81 6.44 -10.61
CA PRO A 16 -6.29 7.74 -10.22
C PRO A 16 -6.06 7.87 -8.70
N ARG A 17 -5.02 8.59 -8.30
CA ARG A 17 -4.61 8.71 -6.88
C ARG A 17 -5.73 9.19 -5.97
N ASP A 18 -6.55 10.12 -6.45
CA ASP A 18 -7.70 10.66 -5.72
C ASP A 18 -8.80 9.61 -5.50
N VAL A 19 -9.03 8.72 -6.47
CA VAL A 19 -9.94 7.57 -6.31
C VAL A 19 -9.38 6.62 -5.27
N VAL A 20 -8.13 6.18 -5.42
CA VAL A 20 -7.46 5.27 -4.48
C VAL A 20 -7.46 5.84 -3.06
N ALA A 21 -7.17 7.14 -2.91
CA ALA A 21 -7.15 7.79 -1.61
C ALA A 21 -8.53 7.80 -0.94
N ARG A 22 -9.60 8.08 -1.71
CA ARG A 22 -10.98 8.01 -1.19
C ARG A 22 -11.39 6.58 -0.84
N SER A 23 -11.01 5.59 -1.66
CA SER A 23 -11.26 4.17 -1.38
C SER A 23 -10.62 3.75 -0.06
N ILE A 24 -9.39 4.19 0.20
CA ILE A 24 -8.68 3.93 1.46
C ILE A 24 -9.41 4.61 2.64
N ASP A 25 -9.78 5.88 2.52
CA ASP A 25 -10.49 6.61 3.58
C ASP A 25 -11.84 5.96 3.94
N ASP A 26 -12.63 5.57 2.93
CA ASP A 26 -13.91 4.89 3.12
C ASP A 26 -13.71 3.51 3.77
N GLN A 27 -12.68 2.76 3.35
CA GLN A 27 -12.36 1.46 3.95
C GLN A 27 -11.93 1.58 5.42
N LEU A 28 -11.08 2.57 5.75
CA LEU A 28 -10.65 2.82 7.13
C LEU A 28 -11.84 3.16 8.03
N LYS A 29 -12.78 3.98 7.53
CA LYS A 29 -14.02 4.33 8.26
C LYS A 29 -14.94 3.13 8.44
N LYS A 30 -15.10 2.27 7.43
CA LYS A 30 -15.96 1.07 7.48
C LYS A 30 -15.40 -0.01 8.40
N CYS A 31 -14.11 -0.28 8.32
CA CYS A 31 -13.46 -1.35 9.10
C CYS A 31 -13.01 -0.88 10.49
N ASN A 32 -13.09 0.42 10.78
CA ASN A 32 -12.54 1.05 11.99
C ASN A 32 -11.05 0.70 12.21
N GLU A 33 -10.32 0.56 11.10
CA GLU A 33 -8.88 0.28 11.09
C GLU A 33 -8.09 1.58 11.00
N LYS A 34 -6.85 1.56 11.51
CA LYS A 34 -5.96 2.73 11.52
C LYS A 34 -5.06 2.84 10.29
N TYR A 35 -4.92 1.74 9.55
CA TYR A 35 -4.05 1.63 8.38
C TYR A 35 -4.60 0.60 7.41
N VAL A 36 -4.16 0.68 6.16
CA VAL A 36 -4.39 -0.35 5.15
C VAL A 36 -3.09 -1.10 4.87
N LEU A 37 -3.17 -2.30 4.33
CA LEU A 37 -2.01 -3.11 3.99
C LEU A 37 -1.69 -3.00 2.49
N LEU A 38 -0.46 -2.63 2.17
CA LEU A 38 0.11 -2.67 0.82
C LEU A 38 0.94 -3.95 0.66
N ASP A 39 0.48 -4.86 -0.19
CA ASP A 39 1.15 -6.14 -0.41
C ASP A 39 1.78 -6.22 -1.80
N ILE A 40 3.11 -6.32 -1.83
CA ILE A 40 3.90 -6.57 -3.04
C ILE A 40 4.62 -7.92 -3.01
N SER A 41 4.38 -8.75 -1.99
CA SER A 41 5.04 -10.05 -1.79
C SER A 41 4.74 -11.08 -2.88
N HIS A 42 3.68 -10.83 -3.67
CA HIS A 42 3.36 -11.63 -4.86
C HIS A 42 4.40 -11.48 -5.99
N ASN A 43 5.22 -10.43 -5.97
CA ASN A 43 6.28 -10.24 -6.94
C ASN A 43 7.58 -10.95 -6.52
N PRO A 44 8.41 -11.38 -7.47
CA PRO A 44 9.69 -12.02 -7.15
C PRO A 44 10.60 -11.05 -6.37
N ARG A 45 11.20 -11.55 -5.30
CA ARG A 45 12.09 -10.81 -4.39
C ARG A 45 13.14 -9.99 -5.13
N GLU A 46 13.79 -10.57 -6.13
CA GLU A 46 14.81 -9.91 -6.95
C GLU A 46 14.27 -8.66 -7.66
N LYS A 47 13.05 -8.73 -8.19
CA LYS A 47 12.40 -7.61 -8.87
C LYS A 47 12.05 -6.50 -7.89
N ILE A 48 11.56 -6.85 -6.69
CA ILE A 48 11.25 -5.87 -5.64
C ILE A 48 12.52 -5.15 -5.20
N LEU A 49 13.60 -5.90 -4.92
CA LEU A 49 14.88 -5.33 -4.51
C LEU A 49 15.54 -4.49 -5.62
N SER A 50 15.35 -4.87 -6.88
CA SER A 50 15.88 -4.09 -8.01
C SER A 50 15.11 -2.80 -8.27
N LEU A 51 13.78 -2.78 -8.11
CA LEU A 51 12.95 -1.60 -8.35
C LEU A 51 12.93 -0.65 -7.15
N PHE A 52 12.94 -1.21 -5.93
CA PHE A 52 12.77 -0.46 -4.68
C PHE A 52 13.90 -0.74 -3.67
N PRO A 53 15.19 -0.58 -4.06
CA PRO A 53 16.31 -0.91 -3.18
C PRO A 53 16.33 -0.06 -1.90
N ASN A 54 16.01 1.23 -2.02
CA ASN A 54 15.98 2.16 -0.88
C ASN A 54 14.85 1.84 0.10
N ILE A 55 13.64 1.58 -0.41
CA ILE A 55 12.48 1.25 0.44
C ILE A 55 12.73 -0.09 1.14
N ALA A 56 13.23 -1.10 0.43
CA ALA A 56 13.55 -2.40 1.01
C ALA A 56 14.58 -2.27 2.14
N SER A 57 15.67 -1.52 1.90
CA SER A 57 16.71 -1.28 2.90
C SER A 57 16.17 -0.53 4.12
N GLU A 58 15.37 0.52 3.91
CA GLU A 58 14.79 1.31 4.99
C GLU A 58 13.81 0.48 5.83
N CYS A 59 12.86 -0.21 5.19
CA CYS A 59 11.93 -1.11 5.88
C CYS A 59 12.66 -2.22 6.65
N LEU A 60 13.75 -2.77 6.10
CA LEU A 60 14.54 -3.81 6.75
C LEU A 60 15.21 -3.29 8.03
N LYS A 61 15.62 -2.02 8.11
CA LYS A 61 16.13 -1.40 9.34
C LYS A 61 15.10 -1.40 10.47
N TYR A 62 13.82 -1.33 10.11
CA TYR A 62 12.68 -1.41 11.03
C TYR A 62 12.17 -2.84 11.24
N GLY A 63 12.85 -3.85 10.68
CA GLY A 63 12.46 -5.27 10.79
C GLY A 63 11.31 -5.69 9.87
N LEU A 64 10.98 -4.90 8.86
CA LEU A 64 9.92 -5.18 7.89
C LEU A 64 10.51 -5.69 6.56
N ASP A 65 10.24 -6.95 6.22
CA ASP A 65 10.61 -7.52 4.91
C ASP A 65 9.47 -7.34 3.91
N ILE A 66 9.57 -6.30 3.08
CA ILE A 66 8.59 -5.96 2.03
C ILE A 66 8.38 -7.05 0.98
N THR A 67 9.28 -8.03 0.92
CA THR A 67 9.22 -9.15 -0.03
C THR A 67 8.43 -10.34 0.50
N ARG A 68 8.14 -10.35 1.81
CA ARG A 68 7.45 -11.45 2.50
C ARG A 68 6.23 -11.02 3.27
N GLN A 69 6.14 -9.75 3.63
CA GLN A 69 5.11 -9.21 4.51
C GLN A 69 4.47 -7.97 3.90
N PRO A 70 3.16 -7.80 4.07
CA PRO A 70 2.48 -6.58 3.66
C PRO A 70 2.89 -5.39 4.55
N ILE A 71 2.96 -4.20 3.94
CA ILE A 71 3.40 -2.96 4.60
C ILE A 71 2.16 -2.20 5.08
N PRO A 72 2.08 -1.81 6.36
CA PRO A 72 1.01 -0.92 6.82
C PRO A 72 1.23 0.48 6.25
N VAL A 73 0.24 1.00 5.52
CA VAL A 73 0.24 2.33 4.91
C VAL A 73 -0.99 3.11 5.31
N VAL A 74 -0.84 4.42 5.39
CA VAL A 74 -1.92 5.37 5.71
C VAL A 74 -1.92 6.51 4.70
N LEU A 75 -3.05 7.20 4.57
CA LEU A 75 -3.10 8.43 3.81
C LEU A 75 -2.19 9.47 4.48
N ALA A 76 -1.31 10.06 3.69
CA ALA A 76 -0.45 11.16 4.11
C ALA A 76 -0.66 12.36 3.19
N THR A 77 -0.80 13.54 3.78
CA THR A 77 -0.83 14.80 3.05
C THR A 77 0.54 15.04 2.42
N HIS A 78 0.63 14.94 1.10
CA HIS A 78 1.90 15.05 0.37
C HIS A 78 2.17 16.48 -0.14
N TYR A 79 1.12 17.29 -0.28
CA TYR A 79 1.22 18.69 -0.68
C TYR A 79 0.32 19.52 0.24
N MET A 80 0.91 20.45 0.97
CA MET A 80 0.23 21.63 1.49
C MET A 80 0.54 22.77 0.52
N TYR A 81 -0.49 23.38 -0.03
CA TYR A 81 -0.38 24.70 -0.66
C TYR A 81 -0.45 25.77 0.41
#